data_AF-A0A9X2BK29-F1
#
_entry.id   AF-A0A9X2BK29-F1
#
_cell.length_a   1.000
_cell.length_b   1.000
_cell.length_c   1.000
_cell.angle_alpha   90.00
_cell.angle_beta   90.00
_cell.angle_gamma   90.00
#
_symmetry.space_group_name_H-M   'P 1'
#
loop_
_entity.id
_entity.type
_entity.pdbx_description
1 polymer ?
#
loop_
_entity_poly.entity_id
_entity_poly.type
_entity_poly.pdbx_seq_one_letter_code
_entity_poly.pdbx_strand_id
1 'polypeptide(L)'
;MKGKLFAVTLAGMLNIQVSNACIGDGGVDGALFAVPAGTFEVAVASYNAQIAGKLPKYPRHNLVTVQFLLEQALNQNYQKEIFDVTLFEATGQHFFRFIGDGERVEILAHEVPKNEFDSVMVTDIDALTALVRKELTFTEADSLNLFYQAESSKSFYQLLSHSF
;
A
#
# COMPACT_ATOMS: atom_id res chain seq x y z
N MET A 1 -38.29 49.55 -21.12
CA MET A 1 -37.95 48.16 -20.76
C MET A 1 -36.45 48.02 -20.58
N LYS A 2 -35.96 47.98 -19.33
CA LYS A 2 -34.63 47.44 -18.98
C LYS A 2 -34.75 46.83 -17.59
N GLY A 3 -35.20 45.57 -17.54
CA GLY A 3 -35.29 44.79 -16.31
C GLY A 3 -33.90 44.42 -15.85
N LYS A 4 -33.59 44.74 -14.59
CA LYS A 4 -32.40 44.25 -13.89
C LYS A 4 -32.66 42.78 -13.55
N LEU A 5 -31.96 41.87 -14.22
CA LEU A 5 -31.97 40.46 -13.85
C LEU A 5 -30.89 40.23 -12.79
N PHE A 6 -31.34 39.84 -11.60
CA PHE A 6 -30.51 39.27 -10.55
C PHE A 6 -29.90 37.97 -11.07
N ALA A 7 -28.58 37.94 -11.26
CA ALA A 7 -27.85 36.69 -11.39
C ALA A 7 -27.42 36.25 -9.98
N VAL A 8 -28.14 35.27 -9.45
CA VAL A 8 -27.80 34.54 -8.23
C VAL A 8 -26.49 33.79 -8.49
N THR A 9 -25.39 34.25 -7.89
CA THR A 9 -24.15 33.46 -7.81
C THR A 9 -24.40 32.28 -6.89
N LEU A 10 -24.56 31.10 -7.51
CA LEU A 10 -24.66 29.82 -6.84
C LEU A 10 -23.34 29.53 -6.11
N ALA A 11 -23.38 29.59 -4.78
CA ALA A 11 -22.37 29.03 -3.90
C ALA A 11 -22.36 27.50 -4.07
N GLY A 12 -21.61 27.03 -5.07
CA GLY A 12 -21.24 25.63 -5.20
C GLY A 12 -19.89 25.43 -4.52
N MET A 13 -19.92 25.09 -3.23
CA MET A 13 -18.79 24.52 -2.51
C MET A 13 -18.41 23.19 -3.19
N LEU A 14 -17.56 23.26 -4.21
CA LEU A 14 -16.72 22.14 -4.61
C LEU A 14 -15.39 22.31 -3.88
N ASN A 15 -15.38 21.87 -2.62
CA ASN A 15 -14.16 21.45 -1.95
C ASN A 15 -13.70 20.15 -2.63
N ILE A 16 -13.21 20.27 -3.86
CA ILE A 16 -12.29 19.28 -4.41
C ILE A 16 -10.97 19.66 -3.75
N GLN A 17 -10.62 18.94 -2.67
CA GLN A 17 -9.25 18.93 -2.18
C GLN A 17 -8.37 18.38 -3.32
N VAL A 18 -7.88 19.30 -4.12
CA VAL A 18 -6.85 19.07 -5.12
C VAL A 18 -5.58 18.67 -4.38
N SER A 19 -5.22 17.40 -4.54
CA SER A 19 -3.85 16.90 -4.69
C SER A 19 -2.78 17.68 -3.91
N ASN A 20 -2.52 17.25 -2.68
CA ASN A 20 -1.21 17.53 -2.07
C ASN A 20 -0.22 16.48 -2.53
N ALA A 21 0.87 17.00 -3.07
CA ALA A 21 1.95 16.30 -3.74
C ALA A 21 2.53 15.15 -2.93
N CYS A 22 2.57 13.97 -3.55
CA CYS A 22 3.67 13.04 -3.31
C CYS A 22 4.96 13.75 -3.75
N ILE A 23 5.82 14.08 -2.80
CA ILE A 23 7.28 14.26 -2.96
C ILE A 23 7.65 15.00 -4.26
N GLY A 24 7.26 16.27 -4.41
CA GLY A 24 7.50 16.98 -5.66
C GLY A 24 7.33 18.49 -5.68
N ASP A 25 7.10 19.13 -4.52
CA ASP A 25 7.18 20.58 -4.44
C ASP A 25 7.75 21.00 -3.07
N GLY A 26 8.60 22.02 -3.11
CA GLY A 26 9.71 22.26 -2.18
C GLY A 26 9.36 22.40 -0.70
N GLY A 27 10.30 21.95 0.14
CA GLY A 27 10.27 22.14 1.58
C GLY A 27 11.56 21.62 2.20
N VAL A 28 12.60 22.44 2.11
CA VAL A 28 13.90 22.21 2.76
C VAL A 28 13.69 22.27 4.27
N ASP A 29 13.49 21.12 4.91
CA ASP A 29 13.91 20.82 6.29
C ASP A 29 13.53 19.36 6.63
N GLY A 30 14.54 18.49 6.71
CA GLY A 30 14.40 17.14 7.30
C GLY A 30 14.29 15.95 6.34
N ALA A 31 14.83 16.05 5.12
CA ALA A 31 14.99 14.94 4.19
C ALA A 31 15.88 13.81 4.76
N LEU A 32 15.27 12.95 5.57
CA LEU A 32 15.64 11.58 5.95
C LEU A 32 14.43 11.04 6.72
N PHE A 33 13.31 10.79 6.01
CA PHE A 33 12.24 9.98 6.57
C PHE A 33 12.84 8.62 6.93
N ALA A 34 12.55 8.12 8.12
CA ALA A 34 13.01 6.81 8.55
C ALA A 34 12.47 5.76 7.57
N VAL A 35 13.36 5.26 6.71
CA VAL A 35 13.05 4.15 5.82
C VAL A 35 12.95 2.91 6.70
N PRO A 36 11.82 2.16 6.68
CA PRO A 36 11.69 0.96 7.48
C PRO A 36 12.83 -0.03 7.24
N ALA A 37 13.22 -0.75 8.29
CA ALA A 37 14.14 -1.88 8.17
C ALA A 37 13.60 -2.88 7.13
N GLY A 38 14.49 -3.51 6.36
CA GLY A 38 14.10 -4.45 5.30
C GLY A 38 13.86 -3.81 3.93
N THR A 39 13.79 -2.49 3.80
CA THR A 39 13.56 -1.82 2.51
C THR A 39 14.66 -2.13 1.49
N PHE A 40 15.93 -2.10 1.93
CA PHE A 40 17.04 -2.41 1.03
C PHE A 40 17.03 -3.89 0.62
N GLU A 41 16.77 -4.77 1.58
CA GLU A 41 16.69 -6.21 1.40
C GLU A 41 15.60 -6.59 0.39
N VAL A 42 14.41 -6.01 0.54
CA VAL A 42 13.29 -6.19 -0.40
C VAL A 42 13.64 -5.63 -1.77
N ALA A 43 14.29 -4.47 -1.87
CA ALA A 43 14.69 -3.92 -3.17
C ALA A 43 15.69 -4.83 -3.91
N VAL A 44 16.67 -5.38 -3.18
CA VAL A 44 17.63 -6.35 -3.74
C VAL A 44 16.93 -7.65 -4.15
N ALA A 45 16.01 -8.16 -3.32
CA ALA A 45 15.23 -9.36 -3.60
C ALA A 45 14.36 -9.20 -4.86
N SER A 46 13.62 -8.08 -4.95
CA SER A 46 12.80 -7.74 -6.12
C SER A 46 13.63 -7.64 -7.39
N TYR A 47 14.79 -6.96 -7.34
CA TYR A 47 15.69 -6.88 -8.48
C TYR A 47 16.17 -8.26 -8.93
N ASN A 48 16.63 -9.11 -8.00
CA ASN A 48 17.10 -10.45 -8.32
C ASN A 48 15.97 -11.33 -8.89
N ALA A 49 14.77 -11.25 -8.33
CA ALA A 49 13.61 -11.99 -8.81
C ALA A 49 13.18 -11.54 -10.23
N GLN A 50 13.30 -10.25 -10.54
CA GLN A 50 13.04 -9.72 -11.88
C GLN A 50 14.07 -10.22 -12.91
N ILE A 51 15.36 -10.16 -12.58
CA ILE A 51 16.43 -10.67 -13.46
C ILE A 51 16.29 -12.18 -13.70
N ALA A 52 15.83 -12.93 -12.69
CA ALA A 52 15.56 -14.36 -12.78
C ALA A 52 14.23 -14.71 -13.51
N GLY A 53 13.43 -13.71 -13.91
CA GLY A 53 12.13 -13.93 -14.54
C GLY A 53 11.07 -14.53 -13.60
N LYS A 54 11.25 -14.37 -12.28
CA LYS A 54 10.34 -14.87 -11.23
C LYS A 54 9.36 -13.81 -10.72
N LEU A 55 9.72 -12.54 -10.87
CA LEU A 55 8.83 -11.41 -10.61
C LEU A 55 8.67 -10.60 -11.90
N PRO A 56 7.47 -10.53 -12.49
CA PRO A 56 7.23 -9.66 -13.64
C PRO A 56 7.39 -8.19 -13.22
N LYS A 57 7.95 -7.38 -14.13
CA LYS A 57 8.02 -5.93 -13.95
C LYS A 57 6.81 -5.29 -14.59
N TYR A 58 6.04 -4.50 -13.84
CA TYR A 58 4.88 -3.80 -14.40
C TYR A 58 5.19 -2.30 -14.54
N PRO A 59 5.35 -1.77 -15.77
CA PRO A 59 5.76 -0.38 -15.98
C PRO A 59 4.71 0.66 -15.56
N ARG A 60 3.49 0.24 -15.24
CA ARG A 60 2.37 1.09 -14.78
C ARG A 60 1.48 0.30 -13.83
N HIS A 61 1.66 0.52 -12.54
CA HIS A 61 0.73 0.05 -11.52
C HIS A 61 -0.38 1.08 -11.33
N ASN A 62 -1.60 0.60 -11.14
CA ASN A 62 -2.65 1.42 -10.55
C ASN A 62 -2.77 0.99 -9.09
N LEU A 63 -2.16 1.77 -8.19
CA LEU A 63 -2.12 1.49 -6.76
C LEU A 63 -3.51 1.29 -6.17
N VAL A 64 -4.47 2.10 -6.59
CA VAL A 64 -5.87 2.01 -6.13
C VAL A 64 -6.49 0.69 -6.56
N THR A 65 -6.24 0.25 -7.79
CA THR A 65 -6.72 -1.06 -8.25
C THR A 65 -6.04 -2.21 -7.50
N VAL A 66 -4.73 -2.13 -7.27
CA VAL A 66 -4.01 -3.15 -6.49
C VAL A 66 -4.55 -3.21 -5.07
N GLN A 67 -4.71 -2.07 -4.40
CA GLN A 67 -5.28 -1.98 -3.05
C GLN A 67 -6.69 -2.57 -3.00
N PHE A 68 -7.56 -2.21 -3.93
CA PHE A 68 -8.92 -2.75 -3.99
C PHE A 68 -8.93 -4.29 -4.15
N LEU A 69 -8.10 -4.83 -5.04
CA LEU A 69 -8.02 -6.27 -5.25
C LEU A 69 -7.38 -7.00 -4.06
N LEU A 70 -6.42 -6.36 -3.38
CA LEU A 70 -5.86 -6.86 -2.12
C LEU A 70 -6.97 -6.96 -1.07
N GLU A 71 -7.69 -5.87 -0.81
CA GLU A 71 -8.78 -5.83 0.17
C GLU A 71 -9.85 -6.88 -0.12
N GLN A 72 -10.24 -7.04 -1.38
CA GLN A 72 -11.22 -8.04 -1.80
C GLN A 72 -10.73 -9.46 -1.50
N ALA A 73 -9.51 -9.81 -1.88
CA ALA A 73 -8.96 -11.15 -1.69
C ALA A 73 -8.70 -11.48 -0.20
N LEU A 74 -8.32 -10.48 0.60
CA LEU A 74 -8.17 -10.61 2.05
C LEU A 74 -9.54 -10.87 2.71
N ASN A 75 -10.55 -10.03 2.42
CA ASN A 75 -11.89 -10.21 2.99
C ASN A 75 -12.56 -11.53 2.59
N GLN A 76 -12.31 -12.04 1.39
CA GLN A 76 -12.85 -13.34 0.96
C GLN A 76 -12.33 -14.54 1.78
N ASN A 77 -11.13 -14.42 2.33
CA ASN A 77 -10.45 -15.50 3.07
C ASN A 77 -10.28 -15.18 4.55
N TYR A 78 -10.88 -14.08 5.03
CA TYR A 78 -10.74 -13.60 6.38
C TYR A 78 -11.42 -14.52 7.39
N GLN A 79 -10.70 -14.94 8.43
CA GLN A 79 -11.17 -15.86 9.48
C GLN A 79 -11.27 -15.18 10.84
N LYS A 80 -11.59 -13.87 10.85
CA LYS A 80 -11.79 -13.05 12.05
C LYS A 80 -10.51 -12.80 12.86
N GLU A 81 -9.36 -12.82 12.22
CA GLU A 81 -8.07 -12.55 12.84
C GLU A 81 -7.94 -11.08 13.23
N ILE A 82 -7.62 -10.77 14.50
CA ILE A 82 -7.40 -9.39 14.92
C ILE A 82 -5.94 -9.00 14.63
N PHE A 83 -5.72 -7.96 13.84
CA PHE A 83 -4.40 -7.40 13.56
C PHE A 83 -4.46 -5.92 13.20
N ASP A 84 -3.34 -5.23 13.40
CA ASP A 84 -3.10 -3.85 12.97
C ASP A 84 -1.66 -3.77 12.46
N VAL A 85 -1.50 -3.81 11.14
CA VAL A 85 -0.20 -3.92 10.49
C VAL A 85 0.00 -2.75 9.55
N THR A 86 1.14 -2.09 9.68
CA THR A 86 1.57 -1.10 8.69
C THR A 86 2.48 -1.79 7.68
N LEU A 87 2.18 -1.61 6.40
CA LEU A 87 2.96 -2.08 5.26
C LEU A 87 3.50 -0.88 4.49
N PHE A 88 4.80 -0.88 4.23
CA PHE A 88 5.49 0.07 3.39
C PHE A 88 5.76 -0.54 2.02
N GLU A 89 5.27 0.12 0.99
CA GLU A 89 5.55 -0.19 -0.41
C GLU A 89 6.75 0.64 -0.85
N ALA A 90 7.86 -0.04 -1.14
CA ALA A 90 9.19 0.58 -1.23
C ALA A 90 9.41 1.43 -2.49
N THR A 91 8.86 1.04 -3.65
CA THR A 91 9.12 1.70 -4.93
C THR A 91 8.35 3.02 -5.04
N GLY A 92 7.07 3.05 -4.64
CA GLY A 92 6.26 4.26 -4.56
C GLY A 92 6.41 5.04 -3.26
N GLN A 93 7.04 4.45 -2.24
CA GLN A 93 7.18 5.02 -0.89
C GLN A 93 5.81 5.29 -0.25
N HIS A 94 4.93 4.28 -0.27
CA HIS A 94 3.56 4.39 0.24
C HIS A 94 3.38 3.60 1.52
N PHE A 95 2.70 4.19 2.49
CA PHE A 95 2.28 3.50 3.70
C PHE A 95 0.82 3.08 3.59
N PHE A 96 0.56 1.83 3.93
CA PHE A 96 -0.76 1.25 4.08
C PHE A 96 -0.91 0.73 5.49
N ARG A 97 -2.06 0.97 6.10
CA ARG A 97 -2.43 0.35 7.38
C ARG A 97 -3.55 -0.65 7.14
N PHE A 98 -3.27 -1.90 7.48
CA PHE A 98 -4.18 -3.03 7.38
C PHE A 98 -4.77 -3.33 8.76
N ILE A 99 -6.08 -3.28 8.88
CA ILE A 99 -6.80 -3.52 10.14
C ILE A 99 -7.74 -4.70 9.94
N GLY A 100 -7.54 -5.75 10.72
CA GLY A 100 -8.50 -6.83 10.90
C GLY A 100 -9.19 -6.66 12.25
N ASP A 101 -10.50 -6.43 12.25
CA ASP A 101 -11.28 -6.13 13.47
C ASP A 101 -12.12 -7.32 13.99
N GLY A 102 -12.02 -8.48 13.34
CA GLY A 102 -12.82 -9.68 13.61
C GLY A 102 -14.08 -9.80 12.74
N GLU A 103 -14.41 -8.76 11.96
CA GLU A 103 -15.54 -8.76 11.02
C GLU A 103 -15.07 -8.61 9.57
N ARG A 104 -14.12 -7.71 9.32
CA ARG A 104 -13.57 -7.42 8.00
C ARG A 104 -12.09 -7.01 8.07
N VAL A 105 -11.47 -6.97 6.90
CA VAL A 105 -10.18 -6.31 6.70
C VAL A 105 -10.40 -4.98 6.03
N GLU A 106 -9.83 -3.92 6.59
CA GLU A 106 -9.82 -2.56 6.04
C GLU A 106 -8.39 -2.14 5.69
N ILE A 107 -8.21 -1.45 4.55
CA ILE A 107 -6.93 -0.90 4.13
C ILE A 107 -7.02 0.62 4.08
N LEU A 108 -6.28 1.29 4.96
CA LEU A 108 -6.14 2.74 5.00
C LEU A 108 -4.86 3.16 4.27
N ALA A 109 -4.98 4.02 3.26
CA ALA A 109 -3.83 4.52 2.51
C ALA A 109 -3.25 5.80 3.14
N HIS A 110 -1.94 6.00 2.99
CA HIS A 110 -1.18 7.18 3.45
C HIS A 110 -1.15 7.38 4.98
N GLU A 111 -1.34 6.31 5.75
CA GLU A 111 -1.20 6.32 7.21
C GLU A 111 0.26 6.07 7.59
N VAL A 112 1.05 7.14 7.72
CA VAL A 112 2.45 7.06 8.16
C VAL A 112 2.48 6.80 9.68
N PRO A 113 3.18 5.76 10.15
CA PRO A 113 3.30 5.48 11.57
C PRO A 113 4.06 6.63 12.26
N LYS A 114 3.56 7.08 13.42
CA LYS A 114 4.09 8.29 14.07
C LYS A 114 5.50 8.10 14.62
N ASN A 115 5.80 6.95 15.22
CA ASN A 115 7.06 6.73 15.97
C ASN A 115 7.66 5.30 15.84
N GLU A 116 7.00 4.35 15.18
CA GLU A 116 7.38 2.93 15.21
C GLU A 116 7.52 2.37 13.80
N PHE A 117 8.76 2.40 13.28
CA PHE A 117 9.10 1.83 11.96
C PHE A 117 9.63 0.39 12.06
N ASP A 118 10.06 -0.05 13.25
CA ASP A 118 10.59 -1.40 13.48
C ASP A 118 9.51 -2.49 13.32
N SER A 119 8.25 -2.11 13.46
CA SER A 119 7.07 -2.98 13.29
C SER A 119 6.46 -2.89 11.89
N VAL A 120 7.08 -2.18 10.95
CA VAL A 120 6.56 -1.98 9.60
C VAL A 120 7.00 -3.13 8.70
N MET A 121 6.03 -3.78 8.08
CA MET A 121 6.27 -4.77 7.03
C MET A 121 6.67 -4.06 5.75
N VAL A 122 7.59 -4.62 4.96
CA VAL A 122 8.04 -3.99 3.71
C VAL A 122 7.83 -4.91 2.52
N THR A 123 7.41 -4.35 1.39
CA THR A 123 7.30 -5.07 0.10
C THR A 123 7.43 -4.11 -1.08
N ASP A 124 7.30 -4.63 -2.29
CA ASP A 124 7.31 -3.88 -3.54
C ASP A 124 5.96 -3.96 -4.26
N ILE A 125 5.59 -2.90 -4.97
CA ILE A 125 4.34 -2.85 -5.75
C ILE A 125 4.28 -3.92 -6.86
N ASP A 126 5.42 -4.33 -7.44
CA ASP A 126 5.48 -5.45 -8.39
C ASP A 126 5.06 -6.75 -7.71
N ALA A 127 5.51 -7.01 -6.48
CA ALA A 127 5.13 -8.20 -5.71
C ALA A 127 3.62 -8.19 -5.41
N LEU A 128 3.09 -7.08 -4.89
CA LEU A 128 1.66 -6.92 -4.64
C LEU A 128 0.81 -7.11 -5.90
N THR A 129 1.28 -6.58 -7.02
CA THR A 129 0.61 -6.71 -8.33
C THR A 129 0.60 -8.17 -8.81
N ALA A 130 1.72 -8.89 -8.67
CA ALA A 130 1.80 -10.29 -9.03
C ALA A 130 0.87 -11.17 -8.17
N LEU A 131 0.77 -10.88 -6.87
CA LEU A 131 -0.15 -11.58 -5.96
C LEU A 131 -1.61 -11.39 -6.40
N VAL A 132 -2.07 -10.16 -6.58
CA VAL A 132 -3.49 -9.90 -6.94
C VAL A 132 -3.86 -10.43 -8.33
N ARG A 133 -2.87 -10.58 -9.22
CA ARG A 133 -3.05 -11.18 -10.54
C ARG A 133 -2.92 -12.70 -10.56
N LYS A 134 -2.60 -13.32 -9.41
CA LYS A 134 -2.33 -14.76 -9.30
C LYS A 134 -1.18 -15.24 -10.19
N GLU A 135 -0.23 -14.34 -10.47
CA GLU A 135 1.01 -14.63 -11.19
C GLU A 135 2.11 -15.13 -10.23
N LEU A 136 1.89 -14.92 -8.93
CA LEU A 136 2.74 -15.37 -7.83
C LEU A 136 1.85 -15.72 -6.62
N THR A 137 2.12 -16.81 -5.92
CA THR A 137 1.51 -17.09 -4.61
C THR A 137 2.25 -16.37 -3.50
N PHE A 138 1.64 -16.18 -2.34
CA PHE A 138 2.33 -15.55 -1.21
C PHE A 138 3.52 -16.40 -0.72
N THR A 139 3.39 -17.72 -0.72
CA THR A 139 4.48 -18.63 -0.33
C THR A 139 5.69 -18.49 -1.26
N GLU A 140 5.46 -18.37 -2.56
CA GLU A 140 6.55 -18.14 -3.52
C GLU A 140 7.19 -16.76 -3.31
N ALA A 141 6.38 -15.72 -3.11
CA ALA A 141 6.87 -14.37 -2.85
C ALA A 141 7.73 -14.28 -1.57
N ASP A 142 7.29 -14.95 -0.51
CA ASP A 142 8.02 -15.05 0.76
C ASP A 142 9.35 -15.81 0.58
N SER A 143 9.35 -16.92 -0.17
CA SER A 143 10.57 -17.67 -0.47
C SER A 143 11.61 -16.88 -1.28
N LEU A 144 11.15 -15.87 -2.03
CA LEU A 144 11.98 -14.95 -2.79
C LEU A 144 12.43 -13.72 -1.97
N ASN A 145 12.03 -13.63 -0.69
CA ASN A 145 12.25 -12.48 0.20
C ASN A 145 11.64 -11.17 -0.33
N LEU A 146 10.51 -11.25 -1.04
CA LEU A 146 9.79 -10.06 -1.54
C LEU A 146 8.97 -9.35 -0.44
N PHE A 147 8.96 -9.92 0.76
CA PHE A 147 8.35 -9.37 1.94
C PHE A 147 9.34 -9.43 3.10
N TYR A 148 9.53 -8.30 3.77
CA TYR A 148 10.23 -8.25 5.04
C TYR A 148 9.22 -8.31 6.18
N GLN A 149 9.35 -9.34 7.02
CA GLN A 149 8.46 -9.57 8.15
C GLN A 149 8.91 -8.78 9.39
N ALA A 150 8.03 -7.93 9.91
CA ALA A 150 8.10 -7.48 11.30
C ALA A 150 7.40 -8.47 12.25
N GLU A 151 7.90 -8.64 13.48
CA GLU A 151 7.39 -9.63 14.45
C GLU A 151 5.88 -9.49 14.75
N SER A 152 5.32 -8.27 14.64
CA SER A 152 3.90 -7.97 14.89
C SER A 152 2.93 -8.48 13.81
N SER A 153 3.43 -9.03 12.71
CA SER A 153 2.61 -9.30 11.51
C SER A 153 2.16 -10.77 11.33
N LYS A 154 2.36 -11.65 12.32
CA LYS A 154 2.14 -13.10 12.14
C LYS A 154 0.73 -13.48 11.67
N SER A 155 -0.33 -12.93 12.28
CA SER A 155 -1.72 -13.23 11.86
C SER A 155 -2.02 -12.70 10.46
N PHE A 156 -1.48 -11.54 10.12
CA PHE A 156 -1.60 -10.96 8.78
C PHE A 156 -0.84 -11.80 7.73
N TYR A 157 0.34 -12.33 8.06
CA TYR A 157 1.09 -13.26 7.22
C TYR A 157 0.32 -14.55 6.93
N GLN A 158 -0.37 -15.10 7.94
CA GLN A 158 -1.22 -16.28 7.76
C GLN A 158 -2.39 -15.98 6.81
N LEU A 159 -3.02 -14.82 6.95
CA LEU A 159 -4.08 -14.38 6.04
C LEU A 159 -3.54 -14.26 4.61
N LEU A 160 -2.40 -13.59 4.41
CA LEU A 160 -1.76 -13.47 3.10
C LEU A 160 -1.48 -14.85 2.47
N SER A 161 -1.01 -15.80 3.28
CA SER A 161 -0.68 -17.17 2.84
C SER A 161 -1.89 -17.96 2.34
N HIS A 162 -3.09 -17.69 2.87
CA HIS A 162 -4.32 -18.34 2.43
C HIS A 162 -5.08 -17.53 1.37
N SER A 163 -4.84 -16.22 1.28
CA SER A 163 -5.47 -15.33 0.30
C SER A 163 -4.82 -15.37 -1.09
N PHE A 164 -3.51 -15.68 -1.18
CA PHE A 164 -2.74 -15.55 -2.42
C PHE A 164 -1.88 -16.76 -2.78
#